data_AF-A0A4Y2MWY4-F1
#
_entry.id   AF-A0A4Y2MWY4-F1
#
_cell.length_a   1.000
_cell.length_b   1.000
_cell.length_c   1.000
_cell.angle_alpha   90.00
_cell.angle_beta   90.00
_cell.angle_gamma   90.00
#
_symmetry.space_group_name_H-M   'P 1'
#
loop_
_entity.id
_entity.type
_entity.pdbx_description
1 polymer ?
#
loop_
_entity_poly.entity_id
_entity_poly.type
_entity_poly.pdbx_seq_one_letter_code
_entity_poly.pdbx_strand_id
1 'polypeptide(L)'
;MPWRPINAQVRKPNSNDDNSESDEDEVAETSKISNSDAFECFVIGLMWLEQQTDSASTELMILKQLRDRAAERRHSCLRQSKLQFKLI
;
A
#
# COMPACT_ATOMS: atom_id res chain seq x y z
N MET A 1 -16.01 -10.65 -21.36
CA MET A 1 -14.88 -9.86 -21.89
C MET A 1 -13.65 -10.14 -21.02
N PRO A 2 -12.69 -10.97 -21.46
CA PRO A 2 -11.49 -11.25 -20.67
C PRO A 2 -10.36 -10.31 -21.09
N TRP A 3 -9.78 -9.60 -20.12
CA TRP A 3 -8.62 -8.75 -20.32
C TRP A 3 -7.40 -9.63 -20.65
N ARG A 4 -6.75 -9.38 -21.80
CA ARG A 4 -5.47 -10.00 -22.18
C ARG A 4 -4.35 -8.97 -22.00
N PRO A 5 -3.25 -9.30 -21.29
CA PRO A 5 -2.07 -8.44 -21.26
C PRO A 5 -1.28 -8.51 -22.57
N ILE A 6 -0.81 -7.35 -23.04
CA ILE A 6 0.00 -7.16 -24.24
C ILE A 6 1.46 -7.50 -23.91
N ASN A 7 2.09 -8.27 -24.79
CA ASN A 7 3.40 -8.89 -24.65
C ASN A 7 4.52 -7.88 -24.31
N ALA A 8 5.26 -8.12 -23.23
CA ALA A 8 6.57 -7.51 -23.01
C ALA A 8 7.67 -8.54 -23.31
N GLN A 9 8.60 -8.11 -24.15
CA GLN A 9 9.58 -8.92 -24.86
C GLN A 9 10.68 -9.34 -23.89
N VAL A 10 10.88 -10.66 -23.70
CA VAL A 10 12.01 -11.20 -22.93
C VAL A 10 13.29 -10.97 -23.73
N ARG A 11 13.98 -9.85 -23.48
CA ARG A 11 15.35 -9.64 -23.93
C ARG A 11 16.30 -10.16 -22.86
N LYS A 12 17.13 -11.14 -23.23
CA LYS A 12 18.19 -11.74 -22.40
C LYS A 12 19.12 -10.67 -21.82
N PRO A 13 19.66 -10.83 -20.60
CA PRO A 13 20.60 -9.89 -20.03
C PRO A 13 21.99 -10.15 -20.62
N ASN A 14 22.63 -9.09 -21.15
CA ASN A 14 24.07 -9.07 -21.31
C ASN A 14 24.62 -7.99 -20.38
N SER A 15 25.43 -8.43 -19.43
CA SER A 15 26.21 -7.66 -18.47
C SER A 15 27.04 -6.58 -19.16
N ASN A 16 26.90 -5.30 -18.76
CA ASN A 16 27.97 -4.54 -18.10
C ASN A 16 27.46 -3.19 -17.59
N ASP A 17 27.88 -2.87 -16.38
CA ASP A 17 27.68 -1.66 -15.58
C ASP A 17 28.34 -0.42 -16.20
N ASP A 18 27.63 0.72 -16.28
CA ASP A 18 28.19 2.02 -15.87
C ASP A 18 27.09 3.10 -15.71
N ASN A 19 27.31 3.89 -14.68
CA ASN A 19 26.51 4.93 -14.06
C ASN A 19 26.21 6.15 -14.97
N SER A 20 24.94 6.48 -15.19
CA SER A 20 24.50 7.87 -15.36
C SER A 20 23.02 8.05 -15.01
N GLU A 21 22.83 8.68 -13.86
CA GLU A 21 21.64 9.34 -13.32
C GLU A 21 20.81 10.07 -14.40
N SER A 22 19.58 9.59 -14.64
CA SER A 22 18.45 10.41 -15.11
C SER A 22 17.20 9.53 -15.18
N ASP A 23 16.73 9.04 -14.04
CA ASP A 23 15.36 8.56 -13.92
C ASP A 23 14.44 9.79 -13.83
N GLU A 24 14.26 10.46 -14.97
CA GLU A 24 12.97 11.08 -15.28
C GLU A 24 11.98 9.92 -15.49
N ASP A 25 11.66 9.24 -14.39
CA ASP A 25 10.51 8.36 -14.31
C ASP A 25 9.34 9.28 -14.61
N GLU A 26 8.72 9.09 -15.77
CA GLU A 26 7.47 9.72 -16.13
C GLU A 26 6.52 9.46 -14.96
N VAL A 27 6.39 10.44 -14.07
CA VAL A 27 5.44 10.41 -12.98
C VAL A 27 4.09 10.46 -13.69
N ALA A 28 3.60 9.29 -14.09
CA ALA A 28 2.19 9.04 -14.21
C ALA A 28 1.59 9.73 -13.00
N GLU A 29 0.66 10.65 -13.23
CA GLU A 29 -0.02 11.42 -12.20
C GLU A 29 -0.71 10.45 -11.24
N THR A 30 0.08 9.86 -10.36
CA THR A 30 -0.38 9.07 -9.24
C THR A 30 -0.91 10.14 -8.33
N SER A 31 -2.22 10.42 -8.50
CA SER A 31 -2.97 11.22 -7.56
C SER A 31 -2.57 10.72 -6.18
N LYS A 32 -1.78 11.53 -5.46
CA LYS A 32 -1.14 11.10 -4.22
C LYS A 32 -2.24 10.83 -3.22
N ILE A 33 -2.65 9.57 -3.11
CA ILE A 33 -3.68 9.17 -2.17
C ILE A 33 -3.08 9.37 -0.77
N SER A 34 -3.80 10.10 0.09
CA SER A 34 -3.29 10.29 1.43
C SER A 34 -3.34 8.95 2.18
N ASN A 35 -2.47 8.78 3.18
CA ASN A 35 -2.54 7.61 4.05
C ASN A 35 -3.94 7.49 4.68
N SER A 36 -4.58 8.62 5.00
CA SER A 36 -5.95 8.69 5.54
C SER A 36 -6.94 8.01 4.60
N ASP A 37 -6.98 8.48 3.35
CA ASP A 37 -7.93 8.03 2.33
C ASP A 37 -7.69 6.57 1.98
N ALA A 38 -6.43 6.12 1.91
CA ALA A 38 -6.11 4.70 1.68
C ALA A 38 -6.71 3.77 2.74
N PHE A 39 -6.70 4.19 4.01
CA PHE A 39 -7.29 3.40 5.09
C PHE A 39 -8.82 3.44 5.08
N GLU A 40 -9.42 4.59 4.77
CA GLU A 40 -10.87 4.70 4.61
C GLU A 40 -11.36 3.80 3.46
N CYS A 41 -10.68 3.83 2.32
CA CYS A 41 -10.92 2.92 1.20
C CYS A 41 -10.81 1.45 1.63
N PHE A 42 -9.82 1.11 2.46
CA PHE A 42 -9.68 -0.25 2.98
C PHE A 42 -10.86 -0.66 3.86
N VAL A 43 -11.35 0.22 4.73
CA VAL A 43 -12.53 -0.03 5.57
C VAL A 43 -13.77 -0.24 4.72
N ILE A 44 -14.01 0.63 3.73
CA ILE A 44 -15.15 0.53 2.81
C ILE A 44 -15.10 -0.78 2.02
N GLY A 45 -13.94 -1.11 1.45
CA GLY A 45 -13.75 -2.35 0.70
C GLY A 45 -13.96 -3.59 1.56
N LEU A 46 -13.49 -3.57 2.81
CA LEU A 46 -13.70 -4.66 3.75
C LEU A 46 -15.18 -4.86 4.08
N MET A 47 -15.94 -3.78 4.31
CA MET A 47 -17.39 -3.86 4.53
C MET A 47 -18.14 -4.44 3.33
N TRP A 48 -17.73 -4.09 2.12
CA TRP A 48 -18.31 -4.67 0.89
C TRP A 48 -17.99 -6.16 0.76
N LEU A 49 -16.76 -6.57 1.09
CA LEU A 49 -16.33 -7.96 1.02
C LEU A 49 -17.06 -8.83 2.07
N GLU A 50 -17.28 -8.31 3.28
CA GLU A 50 -18.06 -9.00 4.32
C GLU A 50 -19.49 -9.34 3.91
N GLN A 51 -20.08 -8.56 2.99
CA GLN A 51 -21.44 -8.78 2.50
C GLN A 51 -21.53 -9.84 1.40
N GLN A 52 -20.40 -10.25 0.81
CA GLN A 52 -20.41 -11.28 -0.22
C GLN A 52 -20.69 -12.64 0.43
N THR A 53 -21.58 -13.44 -0.19
CA THR A 53 -21.99 -14.77 0.30
C THR A 53 -20.87 -15.81 0.28
N ASP A 54 -19.80 -15.51 -0.44
CA ASP A 54 -18.74 -16.47 -0.81
C ASP A 54 -17.42 -16.14 -0.11
N SER A 55 -17.41 -15.09 0.71
CA SER A 55 -16.19 -14.62 1.35
C SER A 55 -15.63 -15.66 2.30
N ALA A 56 -14.42 -16.11 2.03
CA ALA A 56 -13.72 -17.06 2.87
C ALA A 56 -13.48 -16.44 4.26
N SER A 57 -14.01 -17.08 5.30
CA SER A 57 -13.92 -16.58 6.68
C SER A 57 -12.47 -16.31 7.12
N THR A 58 -11.50 -17.09 6.64
CA THR A 58 -10.08 -16.91 6.97
C THR A 58 -9.49 -15.66 6.33
N GLU A 59 -9.87 -15.35 5.09
CA GLU A 59 -9.42 -14.14 4.39
C GLU A 59 -9.96 -12.88 5.09
N LEU A 60 -11.25 -12.88 5.42
CA LEU A 60 -11.87 -11.80 6.19
C LEU A 60 -11.19 -11.60 7.56
N MET A 61 -10.82 -12.69 8.23
CA MET A 61 -10.12 -12.63 9.52
C MET A 61 -8.75 -11.93 9.37
N ILE A 62 -7.97 -12.29 8.36
CA ILE A 62 -6.64 -11.71 8.13
C ILE A 62 -6.77 -10.21 7.79
N LEU A 63 -7.74 -9.84 6.96
CA LEU A 63 -7.98 -8.44 6.59
C LEU A 63 -8.41 -7.59 7.78
N LYS A 64 -9.24 -8.12 8.69
CA LYS A 64 -9.59 -7.46 9.95
C LYS A 64 -8.38 -7.24 10.84
N GLN A 65 -7.53 -8.25 11.00
CA GLN A 65 -6.30 -8.11 11.78
C GLN A 65 -5.35 -7.07 11.19
N LEU A 66 -5.26 -7.00 9.86
CA LEU A 66 -4.48 -5.97 9.17
C LEU A 66 -5.04 -4.57 9.43
N ARG A 67 -6.37 -4.40 9.33
CA ARG A 67 -7.07 -3.15 9.68
C ARG A 67 -6.69 -2.68 11.08
N ASP A 68 -6.81 -3.58 12.05
CA ASP A 68 -6.65 -3.25 13.47
C ASP A 68 -5.20 -2.87 13.77
N ARG A 69 -4.23 -3.61 13.21
CA ARG A 69 -2.80 -3.24 13.30
C ARG A 69 -2.49 -1.91 12.65
N ALA A 70 -3.09 -1.60 11.50
CA ALA A 70 -2.91 -0.30 10.84
C ALA A 70 -3.50 0.84 11.69
N ALA A 71 -4.66 0.63 12.31
CA ALA A 71 -5.27 1.58 13.24
C ALA A 71 -4.39 1.80 14.49
N GLU A 72 -3.88 0.74 15.11
CA GLU A 72 -2.97 0.83 16.25
C GLU A 72 -1.72 1.65 15.94
N ARG A 73 -1.11 1.44 14.77
CA ARG A 73 0.07 2.19 14.33
C ARG A 73 -0.22 3.68 14.14
N ARG A 74 -1.40 4.03 13.62
CA ARG A 74 -1.85 5.43 13.51
C ARG A 74 -1.97 6.09 14.89
N HIS A 75 -2.63 5.41 15.83
CA HIS A 75 -2.82 5.94 17.18
C HIS A 75 -1.51 6.00 17.98
N SER A 76 -0.60 5.05 17.79
CA SER A 76 0.69 5.02 18.48
C SER A 76 1.58 6.21 18.08
N CYS A 77 1.61 6.58 16.79
CA CYS A 77 2.39 7.73 16.30
C CYS A 77 1.90 9.07 16.90
N LEU A 78 0.60 9.21 17.15
CA LEU A 78 0.02 10.40 17.78
C LEU A 78 0.39 10.55 19.26
N ARG A 79 0.64 9.43 19.98
CA ARG A 79 0.98 9.45 21.42
C ARG A 79 2.46 9.71 21.72
N GLN A 80 3.36 9.61 20.74
CA GLN A 80 4.80 9.85 20.94
C GLN A 80 5.20 11.34 21.03
N SER A 81 4.27 12.29 20.90
CA SER A 81 4.54 13.74 20.87
C SER A 81 4.89 14.40 22.22
N LYS A 82 5.32 13.65 23.25
CA LYS A 82 5.65 14.24 24.56
C LYS A 82 6.90 13.64 25.22
N LEU A 83 8.05 13.83 24.61
CA LEU A 83 9.32 13.86 25.33
C LEU A 83 10.11 15.09 24.88
N GLN A 84 9.93 16.20 25.59
CA GLN A 84 10.88 17.31 25.51
C GLN A 84 12.15 16.87 26.25
N PHE A 85 13.09 16.27 25.52
CA PHE A 85 14.45 16.11 26.03
C PHE A 85 15.06 17.49 26.15
N LYS A 86 15.06 18.04 27.36
CA LYS A 86 15.90 19.19 27.69
C LYS A 86 17.32 18.66 27.83
N LEU A 87 18.17 19.01 26.87
CA LEU A 87 19.62 18.85 26.96
C LEU A 87 20.08 19.52 28.27
N ILE A 88 20.77 18.77 29.13
CA ILE A 88 21.60 19.34 30.21
C ILE A 88 23.00 19.53 29.65
#